data_AF-A0A645DPQ4-F1
#
_entry.id   AF-A0A645DPQ4-F1
#
_cell.length_a   1.000
_cell.length_b   1.000
_cell.length_c   1.000
_cell.angle_alpha   90.00
_cell.angle_beta   90.00
_cell.angle_gamma   90.00
#
_symmetry.space_group_name_H-M   'P 1'
#
loop_
_entity.id
_entity.type
_entity.pdbx_description
1 polymer ?
#
loop_
_entity_poly.entity_id
_entity_poly.type
_entity_poly.pdbx_seq_one_letter_code
_entity_poly.pdbx_strand_id
1 'polypeptide(L)'
;MENNRPVFPQFKREPSDPFLQKIEASGKKWVVITNPANEPVMVLDADGFLRDAVYKKGPFLPLSYCHFPVVVKSPVTRLEKVIRQFKVYPQYPEDDVIDQDLILYWGEEKRIITGSDILGRLLRGIVVECEIGSGCETTVPPSQPGFVRRPALRRRKKTETEELKKK
;
A
#
# COMPACT_ATOMS: atom_id res chain seq x y z
N MET A 1 22.36 -6.66 -14.51
CA MET A 1 21.01 -6.68 -15.10
C MET A 1 20.98 -7.72 -16.18
N GLU A 2 19.83 -8.38 -16.38
CA GLU A 2 19.64 -9.40 -17.41
C GLU A 2 18.24 -9.18 -18.01
N ASN A 3 18.14 -9.11 -19.34
CA ASN A 3 16.88 -8.87 -20.07
C ASN A 3 16.04 -7.69 -19.54
N ASN A 4 16.69 -6.53 -19.27
CA ASN A 4 16.08 -5.33 -18.70
C ASN A 4 15.44 -5.51 -17.31
N ARG A 5 15.78 -6.57 -16.58
CA ARG A 5 15.33 -6.81 -15.20
C ARG A 5 16.50 -6.73 -14.22
N PRO A 6 16.23 -6.29 -12.97
CA PRO A 6 17.20 -6.34 -11.91
C PRO A 6 17.54 -7.79 -11.59
N VAL A 7 18.83 -8.06 -11.47
CA VAL A 7 19.32 -9.34 -10.96
C VAL A 7 19.65 -9.11 -9.50
N PHE A 8 18.93 -9.82 -8.63
CA PHE A 8 19.17 -9.76 -7.20
C PHE A 8 20.41 -10.58 -6.87
N PRO A 9 21.29 -10.11 -5.96
CA PRO A 9 22.38 -10.93 -5.45
C PRO A 9 21.79 -12.15 -4.71
N GLN A 10 22.59 -13.18 -4.50
CA GLN A 10 22.21 -14.20 -3.53
C GLN A 10 22.20 -13.58 -2.14
N PHE A 11 21.13 -13.83 -1.37
CA PHE A 11 20.97 -13.34 -0.01
C PHE A 11 20.29 -14.40 0.86
N LYS A 12 20.54 -14.36 2.17
CA LYS A 12 19.86 -15.18 3.16
C LYS A 12 18.57 -14.51 3.58
N ARG A 13 17.54 -15.32 3.85
CA ARG A 13 16.21 -14.89 4.29
C ARG A 13 16.18 -14.64 5.80
N GLU A 14 17.13 -13.83 6.27
CA GLU A 14 17.37 -13.54 7.68
C GLU A 14 17.57 -12.03 7.86
N PRO A 15 17.07 -11.40 8.94
CA PRO A 15 17.22 -9.95 9.17
C PRO A 15 18.68 -9.46 9.25
N SER A 16 19.61 -10.36 9.55
CA SER A 16 21.05 -10.09 9.62
C SER A 16 21.74 -10.07 8.25
N ASP A 17 21.03 -10.42 7.17
CA ASP A 17 21.62 -10.45 5.84
C ASP A 17 22.03 -9.04 5.37
N PRO A 18 23.28 -8.84 4.88
CA PRO A 18 23.77 -7.53 4.49
C PRO A 18 22.99 -6.86 3.35
N PHE A 19 22.44 -7.63 2.41
CA PHE A 19 21.64 -7.09 1.32
C PHE A 19 20.29 -6.59 1.82
N LEU A 20 19.64 -7.36 2.70
CA LEU A 20 18.38 -6.94 3.32
C LEU A 20 18.57 -5.68 4.19
N GLN A 21 19.64 -5.65 5.00
CA GLN A 21 19.98 -4.47 5.80
C GLN A 21 20.25 -3.23 4.93
N LYS A 22 20.86 -3.41 3.76
CA LYS A 22 21.12 -2.30 2.83
C LYS A 22 19.83 -1.70 2.26
N ILE A 23 18.82 -2.53 1.98
CA ILE A 23 17.49 -2.06 1.55
C ILE A 23 16.82 -1.31 2.71
N GLU A 24 16.82 -1.92 3.89
CA GLU A 24 16.19 -1.37 5.10
C GLU A 24 16.83 -0.06 5.58
N ALA A 25 18.13 0.15 5.33
CA ALA A 25 18.87 1.33 5.79
C ALA A 25 18.22 2.67 5.40
N SER A 26 17.44 2.71 4.32
CA SER A 26 16.72 3.91 3.90
C SER A 26 15.48 4.21 4.76
N GLY A 27 14.87 3.19 5.37
CA GLY A 27 13.56 3.26 6.03
C GLY A 27 12.44 3.77 5.13
N LYS A 28 12.60 3.65 3.79
CA LYS A 28 11.63 4.12 2.80
C LYS A 28 10.96 2.93 2.13
N LYS A 29 9.64 3.06 1.93
CA LYS A 29 8.83 2.11 1.17
C LYS A 29 9.39 1.83 -0.23
N TRP A 30 9.87 2.87 -0.93
CA TRP A 30 10.29 2.75 -2.32
C TRP A 30 11.80 2.86 -2.45
N VAL A 31 12.41 1.84 -3.08
CA VAL A 31 13.83 1.83 -3.44
C VAL A 31 13.95 1.83 -4.96
N VAL A 32 14.59 2.85 -5.53
CA VAL A 32 14.80 2.96 -6.98
C VAL A 32 16.02 2.11 -7.38
N ILE A 33 15.83 1.21 -8.33
CA ILE A 33 16.90 0.40 -8.92
C ILE A 33 17.38 1.09 -10.20
N THR A 34 18.65 1.45 -10.23
CA THR A 34 19.29 2.08 -11.39
C THR A 34 20.20 1.10 -12.14
N ASN A 35 20.46 1.41 -13.40
CA ASN A 35 21.52 0.77 -14.17
C ASN A 35 22.89 1.42 -13.86
N PRO A 36 24.00 0.88 -14.40
CA PRO A 36 25.33 1.48 -14.20
C PRO A 36 25.49 2.92 -14.71
N ALA A 37 24.63 3.36 -15.64
CA ALA A 37 24.58 4.74 -16.12
C ALA A 37 23.72 5.66 -15.22
N ASN A 38 23.28 5.18 -14.05
CA ASN A 38 22.42 5.89 -13.11
C ASN A 38 21.03 6.25 -13.65
N GLU A 39 20.56 5.50 -14.64
CA GLU A 39 19.20 5.59 -15.16
C GLU A 39 18.27 4.66 -14.39
N PRO A 40 17.07 5.11 -13.99
CA PRO A 40 16.13 4.29 -13.24
C PRO A 40 15.51 3.24 -14.15
N VAL A 41 15.41 2.01 -13.65
CA VAL A 41 14.90 0.87 -14.42
C VAL A 41 13.64 0.29 -13.79
N MET A 42 13.67 0.10 -12.47
CA MET A 42 12.54 -0.41 -11.69
C MET A 42 12.50 0.23 -10.31
N VAL A 43 11.37 0.11 -9.62
CA VAL A 43 11.20 0.51 -8.22
C VAL A 43 10.84 -0.71 -7.41
N LEU A 44 11.52 -0.94 -6.30
CA LEU A 44 11.25 -2.01 -5.36
C LEU A 44 10.32 -1.50 -4.24
N ASP A 45 9.23 -2.22 -3.96
CA ASP A 45 8.49 -2.10 -2.70
C ASP A 45 9.32 -2.76 -1.58
N ALA A 46 10.10 -1.95 -0.88
CA ALA A 46 10.98 -2.40 0.19
C ALA A 46 10.20 -3.00 1.36
N ASP A 47 9.05 -2.41 1.72
CA ASP A 47 8.26 -2.86 2.87
C ASP A 47 7.70 -4.27 2.64
N GLY A 48 7.08 -4.48 1.47
CA GLY A 48 6.58 -5.78 1.05
C GLY A 48 7.71 -6.80 0.86
N PHE A 49 8.78 -6.39 0.18
CA PHE A 49 9.94 -7.23 -0.08
C PHE A 49 10.61 -7.73 1.21
N LEU A 50 10.94 -6.84 2.14
CA LEU A 50 11.65 -7.18 3.38
C LEU A 50 10.79 -8.04 4.30
N ARG A 51 9.50 -7.72 4.44
CA ARG A 51 8.54 -8.50 5.22
C ARG A 51 8.49 -9.94 4.72
N ASP A 52 8.31 -10.13 3.41
CA ASP A 52 8.19 -11.48 2.87
C ASP A 52 9.56 -12.18 2.76
N ALA A 53 10.64 -11.44 2.51
CA ALA A 53 11.99 -12.00 2.52
C ALA A 53 12.29 -12.70 3.85
N VAL A 54 11.91 -12.09 4.98
CA VAL A 54 12.15 -12.64 6.33
C VAL A 54 11.07 -13.64 6.77
N TYR A 55 9.78 -13.33 6.56
CA TYR A 55 8.69 -14.06 7.25
C TYR A 55 7.91 -15.03 6.36
N LYS A 56 7.92 -14.88 5.03
CA LYS A 56 7.10 -15.72 4.15
C LYS A 56 7.66 -17.14 4.08
N LYS A 57 6.80 -18.14 4.29
CA LYS A 57 7.18 -19.54 4.08
C LYS A 57 7.04 -19.92 2.60
N GLY A 58 7.91 -20.79 2.11
CA GLY A 58 7.85 -21.30 0.74
C GLY A 58 8.47 -20.36 -0.31
N PRO A 59 8.06 -20.49 -1.58
CA PRO A 59 8.66 -19.77 -2.69
C PRO A 59 8.65 -18.24 -2.50
N PHE A 60 9.78 -17.62 -2.81
CA PHE A 60 9.98 -16.18 -2.77
C PHE A 60 10.56 -15.73 -4.10
N LEU A 61 9.84 -14.85 -4.80
CA LEU A 61 10.27 -14.30 -6.08
C LEU A 61 10.54 -12.80 -5.91
N PRO A 62 11.80 -12.37 -5.76
CA PRO A 62 12.17 -10.95 -5.59
C PRO A 62 11.51 -10.00 -6.60
N LEU A 63 11.42 -10.43 -7.85
CA LEU A 63 10.89 -9.63 -8.95
C LEU A 63 9.39 -9.30 -8.80
N SER A 64 8.62 -10.03 -7.98
CA SER A 64 7.20 -9.71 -7.77
C SER A 64 6.99 -8.43 -6.96
N TYR A 65 8.03 -7.91 -6.31
CA TYR A 65 7.99 -6.65 -5.56
C TYR A 65 8.59 -5.48 -6.37
N CYS A 66 8.95 -5.72 -7.63
CA CYS A 66 9.49 -4.71 -8.52
C CYS A 66 8.40 -4.17 -9.45
N HIS A 67 8.26 -2.86 -9.48
CA HIS A 67 7.32 -2.12 -10.32
C HIS A 67 8.07 -1.42 -11.45
N PHE A 68 7.44 -1.33 -12.63
CA PHE A 68 7.93 -0.52 -13.74
C PHE A 68 7.43 0.91 -13.58
N PRO A 69 8.32 1.90 -13.38
CA PRO A 69 7.91 3.28 -13.24
C PRO A 69 7.70 3.96 -14.60
N VAL A 70 6.87 4.99 -14.60
CA VAL A 70 6.87 6.02 -15.65
C VAL A 70 7.99 7.01 -15.36
N VAL A 71 9.02 7.07 -16.21
CA VAL A 71 10.17 7.95 -16.00
C VAL A 71 9.96 9.29 -16.73
N VAL A 72 10.01 10.38 -15.99
CA VAL A 72 9.85 11.76 -16.48
C VAL A 72 11.12 12.55 -16.18
N LYS A 73 11.80 13.06 -17.21
CA LYS A 73 13.04 13.85 -17.02
C LYS A 73 12.83 15.36 -17.11
N SER A 74 11.86 15.78 -17.92
CA SER A 74 11.62 17.20 -18.20
C SER A 74 10.54 17.77 -17.28
N PRO A 75 10.77 18.91 -16.60
CA PRO A 75 9.78 19.55 -15.72
C PRO A 75 8.59 20.13 -16.50
N VAL A 76 8.75 20.39 -17.80
CA VAL A 76 7.66 20.87 -18.67
C VAL A 76 6.83 19.73 -19.27
N THR A 77 7.11 18.48 -18.86
CA THR A 77 6.31 17.33 -19.27
C THR A 77 4.92 17.47 -18.69
N ARG A 78 3.94 17.62 -19.57
CA ARG A 78 2.57 17.84 -19.15
C ARG A 78 1.96 16.59 -18.53
N LEU A 79 1.15 16.77 -17.49
CA LEU A 79 0.56 15.70 -16.70
C LEU A 79 -0.30 14.75 -17.55
N GLU A 80 -0.99 15.25 -18.58
CA GLU A 80 -1.82 14.38 -19.44
C GLU A 80 -1.00 13.31 -20.17
N LYS A 81 0.27 13.58 -20.47
CA LYS A 81 1.16 12.60 -21.11
C LYS A 81 1.60 11.50 -20.14
N VAL A 82 1.65 11.82 -18.85
CA VAL A 82 2.07 10.91 -17.79
C VAL A 82 0.90 10.03 -17.35
N ILE A 83 -0.27 10.62 -17.09
CA ILE A 83 -1.47 9.87 -16.67
C ILE A 83 -1.90 8.84 -17.70
N ARG A 84 -1.75 9.13 -19.01
CA ARG A 84 -2.05 8.15 -20.09
C ARG A 84 -1.18 6.88 -20.05
N GLN A 85 -0.09 6.89 -19.28
CA GLN A 85 0.79 5.73 -19.12
C GLN A 85 0.41 4.89 -17.90
N PHE A 86 -0.53 5.35 -17.07
CA PHE A 86 -1.05 4.52 -15.99
C PHE A 86 -1.82 3.35 -16.60
N LYS A 87 -1.51 2.15 -16.11
CA LYS A 87 -2.09 0.91 -16.58
C LYS A 87 -2.60 0.09 -15.42
N VAL A 88 -3.76 -0.50 -15.63
CA VAL A 88 -4.37 -1.57 -14.84
C VAL A 88 -4.17 -2.85 -15.64
N TYR A 89 -3.63 -3.87 -15.01
CA TYR A 89 -3.47 -5.23 -15.51
C TYR A 89 -4.31 -6.13 -14.60
N PRO A 90 -5.65 -6.14 -14.80
CA PRO A 90 -6.56 -6.80 -13.88
C PRO A 90 -6.24 -8.29 -13.83
N GLN A 91 -5.98 -8.81 -12.63
CA GLN A 91 -5.80 -10.26 -12.43
C GLN A 91 -7.15 -10.96 -12.28
N TYR A 92 -8.19 -10.21 -11.89
CA TYR A 92 -9.58 -10.66 -11.76
C TYR A 92 -10.54 -9.61 -12.32
N PRO A 93 -11.78 -9.97 -12.69
CA PRO A 93 -12.75 -9.02 -13.28
C PRO A 93 -13.07 -7.78 -12.44
N GLU A 94 -12.87 -7.86 -11.13
CA GLU A 94 -13.12 -6.77 -10.15
C GLU A 94 -11.82 -6.05 -9.71
N ASP A 95 -10.72 -6.29 -10.41
CA ASP A 95 -9.40 -5.76 -10.05
C ASP A 95 -9.14 -4.41 -10.77
N ASP A 96 -9.64 -3.33 -10.16
CA ASP A 96 -9.47 -1.97 -10.67
C ASP A 96 -8.19 -1.27 -10.14
N VAL A 97 -7.25 -2.02 -9.56
CA VAL A 97 -6.03 -1.45 -8.97
C VAL A 97 -5.04 -1.06 -10.07
N ILE A 98 -4.61 0.20 -10.07
CA ILE A 98 -3.60 0.68 -11.03
C ILE A 98 -2.24 0.08 -10.69
N ASP A 99 -1.78 -0.88 -11.49
CA ASP A 99 -0.46 -1.52 -11.32
C ASP A 99 0.72 -0.62 -11.67
N GLN A 100 0.53 0.29 -12.63
CA GLN A 100 1.56 1.25 -13.07
C GLN A 100 1.20 2.68 -12.64
N ASP A 101 1.25 2.95 -11.35
CA ASP A 101 0.94 4.28 -10.78
C ASP A 101 2.17 5.05 -10.27
N LEU A 102 3.35 4.44 -10.35
CA LEU A 102 4.61 5.03 -9.91
C LEU A 102 5.27 5.87 -11.01
N ILE A 103 5.50 7.13 -10.69
CA ILE A 103 6.24 8.07 -11.54
C ILE A 103 7.56 8.41 -10.85
N LEU A 104 8.64 8.31 -11.62
CA LEU A 104 9.94 8.82 -11.24
C LEU A 104 10.22 10.10 -12.02
N TYR A 105 10.18 11.23 -11.32
CA TYR A 105 10.80 12.43 -11.84
C TYR A 105 12.32 12.30 -11.65
N TRP A 106 13.06 12.22 -12.75
CA TRP A 106 14.50 11.95 -12.79
C TRP A 106 15.27 13.06 -13.52
N GLY A 107 15.02 14.31 -13.11
CA GLY A 107 15.76 15.49 -13.55
C GLY A 107 16.92 15.83 -12.61
N GLU A 108 17.25 17.11 -12.47
CA GLU A 108 18.21 17.60 -11.47
C GLU A 108 17.80 17.17 -10.05
N GLU A 109 16.52 17.41 -9.74
CA GLU A 109 15.88 16.84 -8.56
C GLU A 109 15.24 15.49 -8.89
N LYS A 110 15.33 14.56 -7.94
CA LYS A 110 14.73 13.23 -8.03
C LYS A 110 13.51 13.14 -7.12
N ARG A 111 12.37 12.72 -7.66
CA ARG A 111 11.12 12.59 -6.88
C ARG A 111 10.37 11.31 -7.28
N ILE A 112 9.77 10.67 -6.30
CA ILE A 112 8.80 9.59 -6.50
C ILE A 112 7.41 10.19 -6.32
N ILE A 113 6.51 9.94 -7.26
CA ILE A 113 5.13 10.41 -7.25
C ILE A 113 4.24 9.20 -7.54
N THR A 114 3.23 8.97 -6.71
CA THR A 114 2.27 7.87 -6.87
C THR A 114 0.96 8.34 -7.51
N GLY A 115 0.09 7.41 -7.90
CA GLY A 115 -1.25 7.75 -8.38
C GLY A 115 -2.06 8.50 -7.34
N SER A 116 -1.93 8.12 -6.06
CA SER A 116 -2.57 8.81 -4.94
C SER A 116 -2.09 10.25 -4.76
N ASP A 117 -0.80 10.53 -5.00
CA ASP A 117 -0.25 11.89 -4.93
C ASP A 117 -0.83 12.82 -6.02
N ILE A 118 -1.12 12.26 -7.20
CA ILE A 118 -1.76 12.99 -8.30
C ILE A 118 -3.24 13.17 -8.01
N LEU A 119 -3.95 12.08 -7.71
CA LEU A 119 -5.37 12.10 -7.46
C LEU A 119 -5.72 13.02 -6.27
N GLY A 120 -4.96 12.94 -5.18
CA GLY A 120 -5.14 13.80 -4.02
C GLY A 120 -4.94 15.29 -4.35
N ARG A 121 -4.03 15.63 -5.28
CA ARG A 121 -3.87 17.02 -5.76
C ARG A 121 -5.03 17.46 -6.65
N LEU A 122 -5.52 16.58 -7.53
CA LEU A 122 -6.65 16.89 -8.41
C LEU A 122 -7.95 17.09 -7.62
N LEU A 123 -8.18 16.28 -6.59
CA LEU A 123 -9.41 16.30 -5.80
C LEU A 123 -9.41 17.38 -4.70
N ARG A 124 -8.27 17.98 -4.34
CA ARG A 124 -8.17 18.99 -3.27
C ARG A 124 -9.11 20.19 -3.46
N GLY A 125 -9.37 20.61 -4.70
CA GLY A 125 -10.26 21.74 -5.01
C GLY A 125 -11.76 21.40 -5.02
N ILE A 126 -12.13 20.13 -4.80
CA ILE A 126 -13.52 19.67 -4.78
C ILE A 126 -14.02 19.53 -3.32
N VAL A 127 -13.10 19.61 -2.34
CA VAL A 127 -13.46 19.61 -0.93
C VAL A 127 -14.20 20.91 -0.62
N VAL A 128 -15.49 20.79 -0.33
CA VAL A 128 -16.29 21.89 0.20
C VAL A 128 -15.92 22.02 1.68
N GLU A 129 -15.23 23.10 2.04
CA GLU A 129 -15.15 23.53 3.44
C GLU A 129 -16.56 23.93 3.87
N CYS A 130 -17.29 23.02 4.52
CA CYS A 130 -18.43 23.43 5.31
C CYS A 130 -17.87 24.21 6.49
N GLU A 131 -18.02 25.54 6.47
CA GLU A 131 -18.00 26.31 7.70
C GLU A 131 -19.02 25.66 8.64
N ILE A 132 -18.53 25.02 9.70
CA ILE A 132 -19.37 24.64 10.82
C ILE A 132 -19.82 25.98 11.39
N GLY A 133 -20.98 26.46 10.92
CA GLY A 133 -21.60 27.67 11.42
C GLY A 133 -21.64 27.59 12.93
N SER A 134 -21.07 28.60 13.58
CA SER A 134 -21.19 28.84 15.01
C SER A 134 -22.66 28.76 15.41
N GLY A 135 -23.08 27.67 16.05
CA GLY A 135 -24.48 27.51 16.44
C GLY A 135 -24.97 26.10 16.73
N CYS A 136 -24.17 25.23 17.37
CA CYS A 136 -24.73 24.16 18.21
C CYS A 136 -23.63 23.54 19.09
N GLU A 137 -23.19 24.28 20.11
CA GLU A 137 -22.52 23.66 21.25
C GLU A 137 -23.59 23.16 22.23
N THR A 138 -23.81 21.84 22.25
CA THR A 138 -24.06 21.18 23.53
C THR A 138 -22.84 20.33 23.80
N THR A 139 -22.00 20.81 24.71
CA THR A 139 -20.81 20.11 25.17
C THR A 139 -21.23 18.85 25.93
N VAL A 140 -21.09 17.67 25.29
CA VAL A 140 -21.00 16.41 26.04
C VAL A 140 -19.52 16.07 26.15
N PRO A 141 -18.93 16.07 27.35
CA PRO A 141 -17.52 15.73 27.51
C PRO A 141 -17.26 14.28 27.09
N PRO A 142 -16.07 13.98 26.55
CA PRO A 142 -15.74 12.64 26.09
C PRO A 142 -15.75 11.67 27.28
N SER A 143 -16.61 10.66 27.21
CA SER A 143 -16.54 9.52 28.12
C SER A 143 -15.20 8.82 27.85
N GLN A 144 -14.34 8.73 28.87
CA GLN A 144 -13.11 7.95 28.79
C GLN A 144 -13.43 6.52 28.33
N PRO A 145 -12.56 5.86 27.52
CA PRO A 145 -12.78 4.48 27.10
C PRO A 145 -12.64 3.54 28.30
N GLY A 146 -13.75 3.30 28.99
CA GLY A 146 -13.91 2.23 29.95
C GLY A 146 -13.93 0.89 29.23
N PHE A 147 -13.19 -0.08 29.79
CA PHE A 147 -13.17 -1.49 29.40
C PHE A 147 -14.57 -2.02 29.05
N VAL A 148 -14.80 -2.34 27.78
CA VAL A 148 -16.05 -2.99 27.36
C VAL A 148 -16.03 -4.45 27.82
N ARG A 149 -16.64 -4.72 28.97
CA ARG A 149 -17.03 -6.10 29.34
C ARG A 149 -18.15 -6.54 28.40
N ARG A 150 -17.86 -7.52 27.54
CA ARG A 150 -18.87 -8.19 26.71
C ARG A 150 -19.90 -8.89 27.61
N PRO A 151 -21.22 -8.67 27.46
CA PRO A 151 -22.21 -9.48 28.14
C PRO A 151 -22.22 -10.89 27.52
N ALA A 152 -22.17 -11.91 28.37
CA ALA A 152 -22.35 -13.30 27.95
C ALA A 152 -23.73 -13.47 27.29
N LEU A 153 -23.77 -14.08 26.09
CA LEU A 153 -25.01 -14.47 25.44
C LEU A 153 -25.83 -15.37 26.37
N ARG A 154 -26.93 -14.83 26.88
CA ARG A 154 -27.92 -15.55 27.68
C ARG A 154 -28.70 -16.47 26.74
N ARG A 155 -28.29 -17.75 26.64
CA ARG A 155 -29.07 -18.82 25.99
C ARG A 155 -30.47 -18.84 26.63
N ARG A 156 -31.51 -18.45 25.87
CA ARG A 156 -32.90 -18.69 26.26
C ARG A 156 -33.16 -20.20 26.19
N LYS A 157 -33.38 -20.79 27.36
CA LYS A 157 -33.94 -22.14 27.52
C LYS A 157 -35.40 -22.08 27.05
N LYS A 158 -35.72 -22.69 25.91
CA LYS A 158 -37.10 -23.04 25.57
C LYS A 158 -37.44 -24.27 26.42
N THR A 159 -38.40 -24.08 27.33
CA THR A 159 -39.09 -25.15 28.04
C THR A 159 -40.12 -25.70 27.05
N GLU A 160 -39.94 -26.94 26.62
CA GLU A 160 -40.99 -27.73 25.98
C GLU A 160 -41.35 -28.86 26.94
N THR A 161 -42.62 -28.87 27.30
CA THR A 161 -43.24 -29.69 28.32
C THR A 161 -43.47 -31.10 27.76
N GLU A 162 -42.75 -32.09 28.27
CA GLU A 162 -43.14 -33.50 28.13
C GLU A 162 -44.23 -33.80 29.17
N GLU A 163 -45.48 -33.95 28.72
CA GLU A 163 -46.48 -34.70 29.48
C GLU A 163 -46.56 -36.13 28.94
N LEU A 164 -46.26 -37.07 29.83
CA LEU A 164 -46.47 -38.50 29.64
C LEU A 164 -47.96 -38.82 29.47
N LYS A 165 -48.30 -39.65 28.47
CA LYS A 165 -49.28 -40.73 28.64
C LYS A 165 -48.81 -42.00 27.95
N LYS A 166 -48.46 -43.00 28.79
CA LYS A 166 -48.45 -44.42 28.45
C LYS A 166 -49.89 -44.95 28.57
N LYS A 167 -50.27 -45.78 27.59
CA LYS A 167 -51.49 -46.61 27.49
C LYS A 167 -52.79 -45.89 27.17
#